data_AF-A0A258VYL4-F1
#
_entry.id   AF-A0A258VYL4-F1
#
_cell.length_a   1.000
_cell.length_b   1.000
_cell.length_c   1.000
_cell.angle_alpha   90.00
_cell.angle_beta   90.00
_cell.angle_gamma   90.00
#
_symmetry.space_group_name_H-M   'P 1'
#
loop_
_entity.id
_entity.type
_entity.pdbx_description
1 polymer ?
#
loop_
_entity_poly.entity_id
_entity_poly.type
_entity_poly.pdbx_seq_one_letter_code
_entity_poly.pdbx_strand_id
1 'polypeptide(L)'
;MVTSACKQAMSLKSHDFIHLDFSNYYTHTPEVIKLYEKGLSLRDIETRMGISKTRVRGLLLKAGVPLRDSLKERGRATQGTRSKKAAKPPYGFCFSEGQIVRHPKEYPHLLAIIGRWKSGQPLNSIATWLNGKKVRSPMGKEWSWNSIANIIQRIKTGQLIEKDGYYELR
;
A
#
# COMPACT_ATOMS: atom_id res chain seq x y z
N MET A 1 -65.55 -24.88 36.27
CA MET A 1 -66.07 -24.48 34.94
C MET A 1 -65.48 -23.12 34.62
N VAL A 2 -64.23 -23.03 34.14
CA VAL A 2 -63.83 -22.80 32.73
C VAL A 2 -64.77 -21.93 31.90
N THR A 3 -64.17 -20.96 31.17
CA THR A 3 -64.75 -19.92 30.29
C THR A 3 -65.22 -18.66 31.06
N SER A 4 -64.51 -17.54 31.03
CA SER A 4 -64.31 -16.71 29.83
C SER A 4 -63.08 -15.81 30.02
N ALA A 5 -61.89 -16.35 29.76
CA ALA A 5 -60.63 -15.60 29.69
C ALA A 5 -60.37 -15.01 28.30
N CYS A 6 -61.42 -14.58 27.59
CA CYS A 6 -61.28 -14.16 26.19
C CYS A 6 -62.22 -12.99 25.88
N LYS A 7 -61.89 -11.80 26.39
CA LYS A 7 -62.48 -10.52 25.88
C LYS A 7 -61.75 -9.23 26.27
N GLN A 8 -60.53 -9.30 26.83
CA GLN A 8 -59.72 -8.10 27.08
C GLN A 8 -58.26 -8.35 26.69
N ALA A 9 -58.03 -8.50 25.40
CA ALA A 9 -56.69 -8.37 24.80
C ALA A 9 -56.84 -7.91 23.33
N MET A 10 -57.63 -6.86 23.09
CA MET A 10 -57.68 -6.18 21.79
C MET A 10 -57.59 -4.66 22.01
N SER A 11 -56.48 -4.23 22.61
CA SER A 11 -56.02 -2.85 22.51
C SER A 11 -54.51 -2.87 22.32
N LEU A 12 -54.07 -3.59 21.29
CA LEU A 12 -52.75 -3.35 20.71
C LEU A 12 -52.87 -2.00 20.01
N LYS A 13 -52.20 -1.01 20.60
CA LYS A 13 -52.02 0.32 20.05
C LYS A 13 -51.77 0.21 18.54
N SER A 14 -52.59 0.95 17.80
CA SER A 14 -52.48 1.15 16.35
C SER A 14 -51.01 1.23 15.99
N HIS A 15 -50.56 0.34 15.10
CA HIS A 15 -49.18 0.39 14.64
C HIS A 15 -48.99 1.78 14.03
N ASP A 16 -48.00 2.53 14.52
CA ASP A 16 -47.60 3.78 13.89
C ASP A 16 -47.20 3.44 12.45
N PHE A 17 -48.09 3.70 11.50
CA PHE A 17 -47.75 3.60 10.10
C PHE A 17 -46.72 4.68 9.84
N ILE A 18 -45.48 4.28 9.55
CA ILE A 18 -44.50 5.20 9.00
C ILE A 18 -45.07 5.63 7.66
N HIS A 19 -45.62 6.84 7.61
CA HIS A 19 -45.87 7.57 6.37
C HIS A 19 -44.50 7.86 5.76
N LEU A 20 -43.96 6.86 5.06
CA LEU A 20 -42.88 7.07 4.11
C LEU A 20 -43.50 7.88 3.00
N ASP A 21 -43.24 9.18 3.02
CA ASP A 21 -43.71 10.11 2.01
C ASP A 21 -42.96 9.80 0.70
N PHE A 22 -43.47 8.80 0.00
CA PHE A 22 -43.04 8.41 -1.33
C PHE A 22 -43.50 9.45 -2.37
N SER A 23 -43.97 10.65 -2.00
CA SER A 23 -44.42 11.66 -2.97
C SER A 23 -43.28 12.42 -3.66
N ASN A 24 -42.03 12.29 -3.19
CA ASN A 24 -40.95 13.12 -3.72
C ASN A 24 -40.32 12.55 -5.03
N TYR A 25 -41.10 11.86 -5.86
CA TYR A 25 -40.60 11.18 -7.05
C TYR A 25 -40.26 12.10 -8.24
N TYR A 26 -40.63 13.40 -8.23
CA TYR A 26 -40.52 14.20 -9.46
C TYR A 26 -40.12 15.68 -9.32
N THR A 27 -40.27 16.31 -8.15
CA THR A 27 -40.20 17.78 -8.03
C THR A 27 -38.79 18.35 -8.27
N HIS A 28 -37.73 17.61 -7.92
CA HIS A 28 -36.37 18.16 -7.90
C HIS A 28 -35.53 17.80 -9.14
N THR A 29 -36.10 17.09 -10.12
CA THR A 29 -35.40 16.66 -11.34
C THR A 29 -34.74 17.81 -12.13
N PRO A 30 -35.43 18.93 -12.45
CA PRO A 30 -34.81 20.01 -13.24
C PRO A 30 -33.68 20.72 -12.48
N GLU A 31 -33.81 20.84 -11.16
CA GLU A 31 -32.79 21.48 -10.32
C GLU A 31 -31.52 20.63 -10.21
N VAL A 32 -31.68 19.31 -10.06
CA VAL A 32 -30.56 18.36 -10.05
C VAL A 32 -29.79 18.39 -11.38
N ILE A 33 -30.50 18.45 -12.51
CA ILE A 33 -29.87 18.57 -13.84
C ILE A 33 -29.08 19.87 -13.93
N LYS A 34 -29.68 21.00 -13.57
CA LYS A 34 -29.03 22.33 -13.60
C LYS A 34 -27.77 22.38 -12.72
N LEU A 35 -27.81 21.79 -11.52
CA LEU A 35 -26.65 21.74 -10.62
C LEU A 35 -25.54 20.84 -11.20
N TYR A 36 -25.93 19.72 -11.80
CA TYR A 36 -24.99 18.79 -12.42
C TYR A 36 -24.33 19.35 -13.67
N GLU A 37 -25.06 20.07 -14.52
CA GLU A 37 -24.53 20.78 -15.69
C GLU A 37 -23.53 21.88 -15.29
N LYS A 38 -23.81 22.59 -14.19
CA LYS A 38 -22.93 23.63 -13.63
C LYS A 38 -21.57 23.12 -13.14
N GLY A 39 -21.33 21.82 -13.09
CA GLY A 39 -20.04 21.29 -12.64
C GLY A 39 -20.08 20.54 -11.32
N LEU A 40 -21.16 20.61 -10.55
CA LEU A 40 -21.21 20.03 -9.21
C LEU A 40 -21.17 18.50 -9.27
N SER A 41 -20.43 17.90 -8.32
CA SER A 41 -20.41 16.45 -8.20
C SER A 41 -21.72 15.94 -7.59
N LEU A 42 -22.02 14.65 -7.79
CA LEU A 42 -23.18 14.01 -7.18
C LEU A 42 -23.21 14.16 -5.64
N ARG A 43 -22.03 14.29 -5.01
CA ARG A 43 -21.89 14.45 -3.54
C ARG A 43 -22.15 15.89 -3.09
N ASP A 44 -21.77 16.85 -3.92
CA ASP A 44 -22.07 18.28 -3.65
C ASP A 44 -23.57 18.54 -3.81
N ILE A 45 -24.19 17.91 -4.80
CA ILE A 45 -25.65 17.95 -5.00
C ILE A 45 -26.37 17.30 -3.81
N GLU A 46 -25.86 16.18 -3.30
CA GLU A 46 -26.39 15.53 -2.09
C GLU A 46 -26.32 16.45 -0.87
N THR A 47 -25.18 17.09 -0.63
CA THR A 47 -24.99 18.00 0.50
C THR A 47 -25.89 19.23 0.40
N ARG A 48 -26.07 19.75 -0.81
CA ARG A 48 -26.87 20.95 -1.07
C ARG A 48 -28.38 20.71 -1.02
N MET A 49 -28.83 19.55 -1.49
CA MET A 49 -30.26 19.24 -1.65
C MET A 49 -30.79 18.28 -0.59
N GLY A 50 -29.93 17.65 0.23
CA GLY A 50 -30.31 16.63 1.19
C GLY A 50 -30.78 15.31 0.55
N ILE A 51 -30.51 15.12 -0.75
CA ILE A 51 -30.93 13.94 -1.52
C ILE A 51 -29.76 12.98 -1.61
N SER A 52 -29.96 11.70 -1.28
CA SER A 52 -28.88 10.72 -1.35
C SER A 52 -28.22 10.67 -2.72
N LYS A 53 -26.89 10.51 -2.76
CA LYS A 53 -26.12 10.39 -4.00
C LYS A 53 -26.68 9.33 -4.97
N THR A 54 -27.17 8.21 -4.45
CA THR A 54 -27.78 7.13 -5.25
C THR A 54 -29.05 7.61 -5.95
N ARG A 55 -29.85 8.45 -5.29
CA ARG A 55 -31.06 9.02 -5.87
C ARG A 55 -30.75 10.10 -6.89
N VAL A 56 -29.78 10.98 -6.63
CA VAL A 56 -29.27 11.96 -7.62
C VAL A 56 -28.81 11.24 -8.89
N ARG A 57 -28.05 10.14 -8.75
CA ARG A 57 -27.62 9.31 -9.88
C ARG A 57 -28.81 8.73 -10.67
N GLY A 58 -29.82 8.21 -9.98
CA GLY A 58 -31.02 7.65 -10.61
C GLY A 58 -31.84 8.70 -11.35
N LEU A 59 -31.97 9.92 -10.82
CA LEU A 59 -32.66 11.03 -11.46
C LEU A 59 -31.97 11.45 -12.77
N LEU A 60 -30.64 11.57 -12.76
CA LEU A 60 -29.86 11.90 -13.96
C LEU A 60 -29.99 10.84 -15.05
N LEU A 61 -29.92 9.55 -14.68
CA LEU A 61 -30.09 8.45 -15.63
C LEU A 61 -31.50 8.40 -16.22
N LYS A 62 -32.54 8.61 -15.40
CA LYS A 62 -33.94 8.66 -15.86
C LYS A 62 -34.20 9.85 -16.78
N ALA A 63 -33.54 10.97 -16.54
CA ALA A 63 -33.59 12.16 -17.38
C ALA A 63 -32.72 12.05 -18.65
N GLY A 64 -32.04 10.92 -18.88
CA GLY A 64 -31.18 10.71 -20.05
C GLY A 64 -29.86 11.47 -20.02
N VAL A 65 -29.49 12.05 -18.88
CA VAL A 65 -28.23 12.80 -18.73
C VAL A 65 -27.07 11.81 -18.55
N PRO A 66 -26.05 11.83 -19.44
CA PRO A 66 -24.91 10.93 -19.30
C PRO A 66 -24.12 11.25 -18.03
N LEU A 67 -23.77 10.20 -17.29
CA LEU A 67 -22.93 10.33 -16.11
C LEU A 67 -21.48 10.59 -16.53
N ARG A 68 -20.84 11.57 -15.89
CA ARG A 68 -19.43 11.90 -16.10
C ARG A 68 -18.62 10.66 -15.74
N ASP A 69 -17.77 10.24 -16.67
CA ASP A 69 -16.88 9.11 -16.46
C ASP A 69 -15.98 9.36 -15.25
N SER A 70 -16.24 8.64 -14.15
CA SER A 70 -15.40 8.71 -12.94
C SER A 70 -14.02 8.04 -13.09
N LEU A 71 -13.64 7.68 -14.33
CA LEU A 71 -12.63 6.69 -14.65
C LEU A 71 -11.48 7.20 -15.55
N LYS A 72 -11.35 8.49 -15.82
CA LYS A 72 -10.17 9.00 -16.57
C LYS A 72 -9.10 9.70 -15.73
N GLU A 73 -9.41 10.18 -14.53
CA GLU A 73 -8.42 10.91 -13.71
C GLU A 73 -8.17 10.34 -12.31
N ARG A 74 -8.79 9.19 -11.98
CA ARG A 74 -8.19 8.30 -10.98
C ARG A 74 -7.31 7.32 -11.73
N GLY A 75 -6.24 7.84 -12.34
CA GLY A 75 -5.02 7.07 -12.43
C GLY A 75 -4.83 6.47 -11.04
N ARG A 76 -4.87 5.14 -10.97
CA ARG A 76 -4.81 4.44 -9.69
C ARG A 76 -3.75 5.14 -8.84
N ALA A 77 -4.03 5.49 -7.60
CA ALA A 77 -3.00 5.80 -6.62
C ALA A 77 -2.20 4.52 -6.30
N THR A 78 -1.85 3.77 -7.33
CA THR A 78 -1.21 2.47 -7.34
C THR A 78 -0.10 2.64 -8.36
N GLN A 79 1.10 2.79 -7.81
CA GLN A 79 2.33 3.08 -8.53
C GLN A 79 2.40 4.54 -9.01
N GLY A 80 2.58 5.45 -8.04
CA GLY A 80 3.60 6.47 -8.25
C GLY A 80 4.78 5.72 -8.87
N THR A 81 5.23 6.20 -10.05
CA THR A 81 6.26 5.56 -10.86
C THR A 81 7.24 4.91 -9.89
N ARG A 82 7.52 3.61 -10.04
CA ARG A 82 8.76 3.09 -9.47
C ARG A 82 9.84 3.94 -10.14
N SER A 83 10.13 5.13 -9.62
CA SER A 83 11.37 5.84 -9.82
C SER A 83 12.37 4.73 -9.62
N LYS A 84 13.00 4.31 -10.72
CA LYS A 84 13.84 3.11 -10.81
C LYS A 84 14.57 3.04 -9.49
N LYS A 85 14.20 2.12 -8.58
CA LYS A 85 14.74 2.14 -7.21
C LYS A 85 16.24 2.20 -7.41
N ALA A 86 16.88 3.30 -7.01
CA ALA A 86 18.28 3.53 -7.32
C ALA A 86 19.01 2.24 -6.93
N ALA A 87 19.70 1.63 -7.90
CA ALA A 87 20.27 0.30 -7.72
C ALA A 87 21.13 0.35 -6.47
N LYS A 88 20.80 -0.44 -5.45
CA LYS A 88 21.53 -0.38 -4.19
C LYS A 88 22.99 -0.78 -4.46
N PRO A 89 23.96 -0.04 -3.92
CA PRO A 89 25.35 -0.42 -4.07
C PRO A 89 25.57 -1.79 -3.38
N PRO A 90 26.62 -2.53 -3.78
CA PRO A 90 26.98 -3.78 -3.15
C PRO A 90 27.15 -3.68 -1.62
N TYR A 91 27.06 -4.83 -0.95
CA TYR A 91 27.15 -4.89 0.51
C TYR A 91 28.44 -4.25 1.03
N GLY A 92 28.34 -3.49 2.13
CA GLY A 92 29.48 -2.75 2.68
C GLY A 92 29.66 -1.34 2.10
N PHE A 93 28.84 -0.93 1.13
CA PHE A 93 28.88 0.40 0.51
C PHE A 93 27.52 1.10 0.61
N CYS A 94 27.54 2.43 0.59
CA CYS A 94 26.35 3.28 0.54
C CYS A 94 26.58 4.48 -0.38
N PHE A 95 25.49 5.08 -0.85
CA PHE A 95 25.58 6.38 -1.53
C PHE A 95 25.59 7.49 -0.48
N SER A 96 26.60 8.34 -0.52
CA SER A 96 26.68 9.58 0.25
C SER A 96 27.07 10.70 -0.70
N GLU A 97 26.27 11.76 -0.79
CA GLU A 97 26.54 12.93 -1.63
C GLU A 97 26.84 12.59 -3.12
N GLY A 98 26.17 11.56 -3.67
CA GLY A 98 26.37 11.13 -5.05
C GLY A 98 27.61 10.28 -5.29
N GLN A 99 28.43 10.04 -4.26
CA GLN A 99 29.60 9.17 -4.30
C GLN A 99 29.32 7.84 -3.60
N ILE A 100 30.02 6.79 -4.01
CA ILE A 100 29.95 5.49 -3.35
C ILE A 100 30.97 5.47 -2.21
N VAL A 101 30.46 5.47 -0.98
CA VAL A 101 31.26 5.51 0.25
C VAL A 101 31.12 4.18 1.00
N ARG A 102 32.10 3.84 1.83
CA ARG A 102 32.07 2.65 2.68
C ARG A 102 31.03 2.84 3.78
N HIS A 103 30.17 1.84 3.97
CA HIS A 103 29.15 1.90 5.00
C HIS A 103 29.76 1.56 6.37
N PRO A 104 29.69 2.46 7.38
CA PRO A 104 30.46 2.34 8.63
C PRO A 104 30.16 1.07 9.43
N LYS A 105 28.92 0.57 9.37
CA LYS A 105 28.51 -0.65 10.10
C LYS A 105 28.62 -1.94 9.27
N GLU A 106 28.58 -1.85 7.95
CA GLU A 106 28.53 -3.05 7.10
C GLU A 106 29.93 -3.42 6.60
N TYR A 107 30.76 -2.42 6.35
CA TYR A 107 32.11 -2.61 5.84
C TYR A 107 33.01 -3.47 6.75
N PRO A 108 33.01 -3.32 8.10
CA PRO A 108 33.79 -4.20 8.97
C PRO A 108 33.37 -5.67 8.86
N HIS A 109 32.06 -5.93 8.69
CA HIS A 109 31.55 -7.28 8.50
C HIS A 109 31.93 -7.85 7.14
N LEU A 110 31.94 -7.03 6.08
CA LEU A 110 32.44 -7.41 4.77
C LEU A 110 33.90 -7.88 4.86
N LEU A 111 34.79 -7.10 5.50
CA LEU A 111 36.19 -7.50 5.71
C LEU A 111 36.29 -8.81 6.49
N ALA A 112 35.49 -8.97 7.54
CA ALA A 112 35.47 -10.17 8.37
C ALA A 112 34.99 -11.42 7.60
N ILE A 113 34.05 -11.26 6.66
CA ILE A 113 33.59 -12.33 5.74
C ILE A 113 34.71 -12.72 4.80
N ILE A 114 35.36 -11.73 4.18
CA ILE A 114 36.42 -11.97 3.19
C ILE A 114 37.64 -12.61 3.84
N GLY A 115 38.06 -12.14 5.02
CA GLY A 115 39.17 -12.73 5.76
C GLY A 115 38.95 -14.21 6.10
N ARG A 116 37.73 -14.58 6.53
CA ARG A 116 37.35 -15.98 6.80
C ARG A 116 37.29 -16.85 5.55
N TRP A 117 36.80 -16.28 4.46
CA TRP A 117 36.78 -16.97 3.17
C TRP A 117 38.20 -17.22 2.65
N LYS A 118 39.10 -16.22 2.76
CA LYS A 118 40.52 -16.36 2.42
C LYS A 118 41.23 -17.39 3.29
N SER A 119 40.84 -17.55 4.55
CA SER A 119 41.35 -18.61 5.42
C SER A 119 40.74 -20.00 5.13
N GLY A 120 39.96 -20.15 4.05
CA GLY A 120 39.41 -21.43 3.62
C GLY A 120 38.17 -21.90 4.38
N GLN A 121 37.52 -21.04 5.19
CA GLN A 121 36.32 -21.46 5.91
C GLN A 121 35.13 -21.69 4.96
N PRO A 122 34.32 -22.74 5.20
CA PRO A 122 33.14 -22.99 4.40
C PRO A 122 32.09 -21.90 4.63
N LEU A 123 31.40 -21.50 3.56
CA LEU A 123 30.48 -20.35 3.59
C LEU A 123 29.32 -20.52 4.59
N ASN A 124 28.86 -21.75 4.80
CA ASN A 124 27.85 -22.08 5.82
C ASN A 124 28.35 -21.72 7.23
N SER A 125 29.61 -22.01 7.54
CA SER A 125 30.21 -21.68 8.83
C SER A 125 30.30 -20.17 9.03
N ILE A 126 30.63 -19.42 7.97
CA ILE A 126 30.65 -17.95 8.00
C ILE A 126 29.24 -17.38 8.25
N ALA A 127 28.19 -17.94 7.63
CA ALA A 127 26.81 -17.53 7.85
C ALA A 127 26.36 -17.79 9.28
N THR A 128 26.61 -19.01 9.80
CA THR A 128 26.31 -19.37 11.19
C THR A 128 27.06 -18.47 12.17
N TRP A 129 28.32 -18.13 11.88
CA TRP A 129 29.12 -17.22 12.70
C TRP A 129 28.53 -15.80 12.73
N LEU A 130 28.10 -15.25 11.59
CA LEU A 130 27.44 -13.93 11.54
C LEU A 130 26.11 -13.92 12.30
N ASN A 131 25.32 -14.99 12.15
CA ASN A 131 24.05 -15.16 12.85
C ASN A 131 24.27 -15.30 14.37
N GLY A 132 25.29 -16.03 14.80
CA GLY A 132 25.69 -16.13 16.20
C GLY A 132 26.12 -14.79 16.80
N LYS A 133 26.76 -13.93 16.01
CA LYS A 133 27.06 -12.53 16.38
C LYS A 133 25.86 -11.59 16.36
N LYS A 134 24.66 -12.07 16.03
CA LYS A 134 23.41 -11.28 15.88
C LYS A 134 23.54 -10.14 14.86
N VAL A 135 24.46 -10.27 13.90
CA VAL A 135 24.58 -9.31 12.79
C VAL A 135 23.49 -9.63 11.78
N ARG A 136 22.59 -8.68 11.53
CA ARG A 136 21.55 -8.84 10.51
C ARG A 136 22.11 -8.50 9.13
N SER A 137 21.60 -9.19 8.11
CA SER A 137 21.84 -8.86 6.71
C SER A 137 21.27 -7.47 6.36
N PRO A 138 21.65 -6.87 5.21
CA PRO A 138 21.11 -5.57 4.78
C PRO A 138 19.59 -5.48 4.68
N MET A 139 18.92 -6.63 4.56
CA MET A 139 17.46 -6.73 4.48
C MET A 139 16.82 -7.00 5.86
N GLY A 140 17.58 -6.93 6.95
CA GLY A 140 17.12 -7.24 8.31
C GLY A 140 16.96 -8.73 8.61
N LYS A 141 17.26 -9.60 7.64
CA LYS A 141 17.16 -11.06 7.76
C LYS A 141 18.44 -11.68 8.30
N GLU A 142 18.38 -12.95 8.67
CA GLU A 142 19.56 -13.77 8.95
C GLU A 142 20.41 -13.98 7.70
N TRP A 143 21.70 -14.22 7.93
CA TRP A 143 22.65 -14.55 6.89
C TRP A 143 22.38 -15.96 6.36
N SER A 144 22.29 -16.06 5.05
CA SER A 144 22.24 -17.33 4.33
C SER A 144 23.57 -17.59 3.64
N TRP A 145 23.85 -18.86 3.37
CA TRP A 145 24.95 -19.26 2.48
C TRP A 145 24.96 -18.48 1.16
N ASN A 146 23.78 -18.31 0.56
CA ASN A 146 23.61 -17.63 -0.71
C ASN A 146 24.01 -16.14 -0.63
N SER A 147 23.72 -15.49 0.50
CA SER A 147 24.12 -14.10 0.74
C SER A 147 25.64 -13.94 0.71
N ILE A 148 26.36 -14.89 1.29
CA ILE A 148 27.83 -14.90 1.34
C ILE A 148 28.41 -15.30 -0.02
N ALA A 149 27.83 -16.30 -0.67
CA ALA A 149 28.21 -16.72 -2.01
C ALA A 149 28.12 -15.55 -3.01
N ASN A 150 27.06 -14.75 -2.94
CA ASN A 150 26.90 -13.56 -3.79
C ASN A 150 27.98 -12.50 -3.55
N ILE A 151 28.42 -12.30 -2.30
CA ILE A 151 29.52 -11.37 -1.99
C ILE A 151 30.82 -11.87 -2.64
N ILE A 152 31.12 -13.17 -2.50
CA ILE A 152 32.32 -13.78 -3.05
C ILE A 152 32.29 -13.80 -4.58
N GLN A 153 31.11 -14.05 -5.17
CA GLN A 153 30.95 -14.02 -6.61
C GLN A 153 31.33 -12.66 -7.18
N ARG A 154 30.99 -11.55 -6.51
CA ARG A 154 31.37 -10.19 -6.94
C ARG A 154 32.87 -9.96 -6.90
N ILE A 155 33.57 -10.57 -5.94
CA ILE A 155 35.03 -10.57 -5.88
C ILE A 155 35.60 -11.34 -7.07
N LYS A 156 35.08 -12.54 -7.35
CA LYS A 156 35.51 -13.37 -8.50
C LYS A 156 35.25 -12.69 -9.84
N THR A 157 34.13 -11.99 -9.98
CA THR A 157 33.78 -11.22 -11.19
C THR A 157 34.61 -9.94 -11.32
N GLY A 158 35.44 -9.58 -10.34
CA GLY A 158 36.29 -8.39 -10.37
C GLY A 158 35.53 -7.08 -10.16
N GLN A 159 34.29 -7.13 -9.64
CA GLN A 159 33.52 -5.94 -9.25
C GLN A 159 34.06 -5.33 -7.95
N LEU A 160 34.72 -6.14 -7.13
CA LEU A 160 35.33 -5.72 -5.87
C LEU A 160 36.84 -5.97 -5.96
N ILE A 161 37.63 -4.89 -5.97
CA ILE A 161 39.09 -4.94 -6.05
C ILE A 161 39.68 -4.67 -4.67
N GLU A 162 40.70 -5.44 -4.31
CA GLU A 162 41.50 -5.21 -3.11
C GLU A 162 42.58 -4.17 -3.39
N LYS A 163 42.61 -3.11 -2.58
CA LYS A 163 43.58 -2.02 -2.63
C LYS A 163 44.02 -1.70 -1.20
N ASP A 164 45.31 -1.87 -0.91
CA ASP A 164 45.93 -1.53 0.38
C ASP A 164 45.23 -2.12 1.62
N GLY A 165 44.74 -3.37 1.51
CA GLY A 165 44.02 -4.05 2.59
C GLY A 165 42.54 -3.67 2.73
N TYR A 166 42.06 -2.79 1.86
CA TYR A 166 40.66 -2.36 1.74
C TYR A 166 40.07 -2.87 0.42
N TYR A 167 38.74 -2.99 0.38
CA TYR A 167 38.01 -3.29 -0.84
C TYR A 167 37.30 -2.05 -1.38
N GLU A 168 37.43 -1.83 -2.69
CA GLU A 168 36.83 -0.75 -3.47
C GLU A 168 36.02 -1.33 -4.64
N LEU A 169 34.99 -0.60 -5.06
CA LEU A 169 34.18 -0.95 -6.22
C LEU A 169 34.84 -0.42 -7.49
N ARG A 170 34.91 -1.27 -8.51
CA ARG A 170 35.41 -0.92 -9.85
C ARG A 170 34.37 -0.17 -10.67
#